data_AF-A0A0E9WV49-F1
#
_entry.id   AF-A0A0E9WV49-F1
#
_cell.length_a   1.000
_cell.length_b   1.000
_cell.length_c   1.000
_cell.angle_alpha   90.00
_cell.angle_beta   90.00
_cell.angle_gamma   90.00
#
_symmetry.space_group_name_H-M   'P 1'
#
loop_
_entity.id
_entity.type
_entity.pdbx_description
1 polymer ?
#
loop_
_entity_poly.entity_id
_entity_poly.type
_entity_poly.pdbx_seq_one_letter_code
_entity_poly.pdbx_strand_id
1 'polypeptide(L)'
;MQMADTKRLDIATQLFEAYSALSCCFISEELMVNHFLPGLKCLRTDMEHLSPEHEVILSSMIKECEQKLENKNIQEPQGSVSIAASLVGEDAKTKFLNKMGQLTTSGAMLANVFQRKK
;
A
#
# COMPACT_ATOMS: atom_id res chain seq x y z
N MET A 1 25.52 33.13 8.12
CA MET A 1 24.39 32.25 8.51
C MET A 1 23.40 32.10 7.36
N GLN A 2 22.83 33.20 6.85
CA GLN A 2 21.75 33.21 5.85
C GLN A 2 21.99 32.38 4.56
N MET A 3 23.21 32.40 4.00
CA MET A 3 23.53 31.60 2.79
C MET A 3 23.53 30.08 3.04
N ALA A 4 23.81 29.64 4.26
CA ALA A 4 23.79 28.22 4.60
C ALA A 4 22.34 27.70 4.68
N ASP A 5 21.43 28.51 5.24
CA ASP A 5 20.01 28.16 5.33
C ASP A 5 19.35 28.13 3.95
N THR A 6 19.70 29.06 3.06
CA THR A 6 19.23 29.02 1.66
C THR A 6 19.70 27.75 0.93
N LYS A 7 20.96 27.35 1.11
CA LYS A 7 21.47 26.11 0.50
C LYS A 7 20.81 24.87 1.08
N ARG A 8 20.53 24.86 2.38
CA ARG A 8 19.80 23.75 3.02
C ARG A 8 18.38 23.63 2.48
N LEU A 9 17.67 24.75 2.33
CA LEU A 9 16.34 24.77 1.75
C LEU A 9 16.33 24.27 0.31
N ASP A 10 17.30 24.65 -0.52
CA ASP A 10 17.41 24.17 -1.90
C ASP A 10 17.59 22.65 -1.95
N ILE A 11 18.52 22.11 -1.15
CA ILE A 11 18.73 20.66 -1.05
C ILE A 11 17.47 19.95 -0.56
N ALA A 12 16.83 20.46 0.49
CA ALA A 12 15.62 19.87 1.05
C ALA A 12 14.49 19.88 0.00
N THR A 13 14.34 20.96 -0.76
CA THR A 13 13.34 21.06 -1.84
C THR A 13 13.59 20.03 -2.93
N GLN A 14 14.83 19.88 -3.38
CA GLN A 14 15.18 18.86 -4.39
C GLN A 14 14.93 17.45 -3.88
N LEU A 15 15.22 17.18 -2.61
CA LEU A 15 14.88 15.90 -1.99
C LEU A 15 13.36 15.69 -1.96
N PHE A 16 12.58 16.72 -1.58
CA PHE A 16 11.12 16.64 -1.58
C PHE A 16 10.57 16.28 -2.96
N GLU A 17 11.05 16.93 -4.02
CA GLU A 17 10.65 16.63 -5.40
C GLU A 17 11.02 15.18 -5.79
N ALA A 18 12.23 14.74 -5.45
CA ALA A 18 12.68 13.38 -5.72
C ALA A 18 11.84 12.33 -4.99
N TYR A 19 11.56 12.52 -3.70
CA TYR A 19 10.71 11.62 -2.92
C TYR A 19 9.27 11.59 -3.45
N SER A 20 8.74 12.74 -3.87
CA SER A 20 7.42 12.85 -4.49
C SER A 20 7.36 12.05 -5.79
N ALA A 21 8.37 12.17 -6.66
CA ALA A 21 8.48 11.38 -7.89
C ALA A 21 8.67 9.87 -7.62
N LEU A 22 9.44 9.51 -6.58
CA LEU A 22 9.65 8.11 -6.23
C LEU A 22 8.41 7.45 -5.62
N SER A 23 7.53 8.21 -4.96
CA SER A 23 6.32 7.67 -4.33
C SER A 23 5.33 7.01 -5.30
N CYS A 24 5.39 7.37 -6.59
CA CYS A 24 4.61 6.74 -7.66
C CYS A 24 5.33 5.59 -8.37
N CYS A 25 6.57 5.28 -7.97
CA CYS A 25 7.35 4.18 -8.51
C CYS A 25 7.14 2.90 -7.70
N PHE A 26 7.46 1.75 -8.30
CA PHE A 26 7.55 0.50 -7.57
C PHE A 26 8.82 0.48 -6.69
N ILE A 27 8.63 0.37 -5.37
CA ILE A 27 9.68 0.27 -4.37
C ILE A 27 9.45 -1.04 -3.59
N SER A 28 10.48 -1.88 -3.47
CA SER A 28 10.39 -3.12 -2.69
C SER A 28 10.18 -2.81 -1.20
N GLU A 29 9.59 -3.74 -0.47
CA GLU A 29 9.34 -3.58 0.96
C GLU A 29 10.64 -3.37 1.76
N GLU A 30 11.68 -4.14 1.44
CA GLU A 30 13.01 -3.97 2.05
C GLU A 30 13.57 -2.57 1.84
N LEU A 31 13.48 -2.03 0.61
CA LEU A 31 13.96 -0.69 0.29
C LEU A 31 13.09 0.39 0.95
N MET A 32 11.77 0.15 1.03
CA MET A 32 10.82 1.03 1.69
C MET A 32 11.15 1.20 3.17
N VAL A 33 11.36 0.10 3.89
CA VAL A 33 11.61 0.09 5.34
C VAL A 33 13.02 0.58 5.68
N ASN A 34 14.04 0.13 4.96
CA ASN A 34 15.43 0.39 5.32
C ASN A 34 15.93 1.76 4.86
N HIS A 35 15.34 2.34 3.81
CA HIS A 35 15.89 3.54 3.18
C HIS A 35 14.83 4.61 2.95
N PHE A 36 13.71 4.28 2.31
CA PHE A 36 12.73 5.27 1.88
C PHE A 36 12.03 5.97 3.06
N LEU A 37 11.44 5.20 3.98
CA LEU A 37 10.75 5.74 5.15
C LEU A 37 11.67 6.49 6.12
N PRO A 38 12.86 5.95 6.48
CA PRO A 38 13.82 6.70 7.29
C PRO A 38 14.23 8.03 6.64
N GLY A 39 14.47 8.02 5.32
CA GLY A 39 14.82 9.23 4.57
C GLY A 39 13.69 10.26 4.54
N LEU A 40 12.45 9.83 4.31
CA LEU A 40 11.26 10.70 4.41
C LEU A 40 11.11 11.32 5.80
N LYS A 41 11.31 10.53 6.87
CA LYS A 41 11.22 11.02 8.25
C LYS A 41 12.26 12.08 8.56
N CYS A 42 13.50 11.89 8.10
CA CYS A 42 14.55 12.91 8.22
C CYS A 42 14.18 14.19 7.46
N LEU A 43 13.75 14.06 6.19
CA LEU A 43 13.39 15.20 5.36
C LEU A 43 12.20 15.98 5.95
N ARG A 44 11.21 15.30 6.55
CA ARG A 44 10.09 15.94 7.24
C ARG A 44 10.59 16.83 8.38
N THR A 45 11.53 16.35 9.20
CA THR A 45 12.10 17.16 10.30
C THR A 45 12.85 18.39 9.80
N ASP A 46 13.56 18.27 8.67
CA ASP A 46 14.19 19.43 8.03
C ASP A 46 13.11 20.42 7.54
N MET A 47 12.04 19.91 6.91
CA MET A 47 10.95 20.73 6.38
C MET A 47 10.09 21.40 7.43
N GLU A 48 9.96 20.84 8.63
CA GLU A 48 9.21 21.47 9.73
C GLU A 48 9.70 22.90 10.02
N HIS A 49 11.01 23.13 9.90
CA HIS A 49 11.64 24.41 10.19
C HIS A 49 11.85 25.27 8.93
N LEU A 50 11.90 24.63 7.76
CA LEU A 50 12.23 25.29 6.48
C LEU A 50 10.99 25.61 5.64
N SER A 51 10.01 24.73 5.60
CA SER A 51 8.77 24.88 4.81
C SER A 51 7.64 24.00 5.38
N PRO A 52 6.79 24.54 6.28
CA PRO A 52 5.70 23.81 6.90
C PRO A 52 4.68 23.24 5.90
N GLU A 53 4.52 23.88 4.73
CA GLU A 53 3.62 23.40 3.68
C GLU A 53 4.08 22.05 3.10
N HIS A 54 5.38 21.90 2.87
CA HIS A 54 5.97 20.64 2.39
C HIS A 54 6.00 19.56 3.49
N GLU A 55 6.19 19.96 4.75
CA GLU A 55 6.13 19.04 5.90
C GLU A 55 4.80 18.27 5.93
N VAL A 56 3.67 18.95 5.75
CA VAL A 56 2.33 18.32 5.79
C VAL A 56 2.20 17.24 4.71
N ILE A 57 2.76 17.48 3.52
CA ILE A 57 2.76 16.52 2.41
C ILE A 57 3.63 15.32 2.79
N LEU A 58 4.85 15.53 3.29
CA LEU A 58 5.74 14.45 3.73
C LEU A 58 5.13 13.62 4.86
N SER A 59 4.45 14.25 5.82
CA SER A 59 3.69 13.58 6.86
C SER A 59 2.60 12.67 6.32
N SER A 60 1.92 13.08 5.24
CA SER A 60 0.93 12.25 4.55
C SER A 60 1.59 11.08 3.81
N MET A 61 2.67 11.33 3.08
CA MET A 61 3.43 10.30 2.37
C MET A 61 3.99 9.23 3.32
N ILE A 62 4.47 9.63 4.49
CA ILE A 62 4.96 8.69 5.53
C ILE A 62 3.83 7.77 5.99
N LYS A 63 2.67 8.33 6.32
CA LYS A 63 1.49 7.53 6.74
C LYS A 63 1.05 6.55 5.65
N GLU A 64 1.02 6.99 4.39
CA GLU A 64 0.67 6.12 3.26
C GLU A 64 1.69 4.99 3.07
N CYS A 65 2.98 5.27 3.24
CA CYS A 65 4.03 4.26 3.16
C CYS A 65 3.92 3.24 4.31
N GLU A 66 3.69 3.69 5.54
CA GLU A 66 3.49 2.82 6.71
C GLU A 66 2.24 1.93 6.53
N GLN A 67 1.11 2.51 6.11
CA GLN A 67 -0.12 1.76 5.86
C GLN A 67 0.05 0.75 4.71
N LYS A 68 0.79 1.10 3.65
CA LYS A 68 1.13 0.17 2.55
C LYS A 68 1.92 -1.04 3.03
N LEU A 69 2.72 -0.90 4.08
CA LEU A 69 3.48 -2.01 4.68
C LEU A 69 2.58 -2.88 5.57
N GLU A 70 1.76 -2.27 6.42
CA GLU A 70 0.82 -2.99 7.29
C GLU A 70 -0.19 -3.84 6.49
N ASN A 71 -0.73 -3.29 5.40
CA ASN A 71 -1.69 -4.00 4.55
C ASN A 71 -1.09 -5.22 3.84
N LYS A 72 0.22 -5.23 3.57
CA LYS A 72 0.91 -6.39 2.96
C LYS A 72 1.11 -7.52 3.96
N ASN A 73 1.34 -7.20 5.23
CA ASN A 73 1.49 -8.20 6.29
C ASN A 73 0.19 -8.99 6.53
N ILE A 74 -0.98 -8.36 6.36
CA ILE A 74 -2.30 -9.00 6.48
C ILE A 74 -2.63 -9.89 5.26
N GLN A 75 -1.89 -9.72 4.16
CA GLN A 75 -2.11 -10.43 2.89
C GLN A 75 -1.10 -11.57 2.69
N GLU A 76 -0.55 -12.13 3.77
CA GLU A 76 -0.02 -13.49 3.73
C GLU A 76 -1.23 -14.44 3.69
N PRO A 77 -1.39 -15.29 2.66
CA PRO A 77 -2.45 -16.26 2.66
C PRO A 77 -2.12 -17.26 3.76
N GLN A 78 -2.69 -17.06 4.97
CA GLN A 78 -2.57 -18.05 6.03
C GLN A 78 -2.92 -19.41 5.44
N GLY A 79 -1.86 -20.22 5.29
CA GLY A 79 -1.97 -21.58 4.85
C GLY A 79 -2.96 -22.29 5.74
N SER A 80 -4.01 -22.82 5.11
CA SER A 80 -4.46 -24.17 5.39
C SER A 80 -4.59 -24.53 6.88
N VAL A 81 -5.48 -23.86 7.63
CA VAL A 81 -5.92 -24.41 8.92
C VAL A 81 -7.27 -25.10 8.70
N SER A 82 -7.19 -26.41 8.52
CA SER A 82 -8.32 -27.33 8.41
C SER A 82 -9.28 -27.18 9.60
N ILE A 83 -10.54 -26.83 9.32
CA ILE A 83 -11.64 -26.76 10.30
C ILE A 83 -12.07 -28.19 10.65
N ALA A 84 -11.22 -28.95 11.34
CA ALA A 84 -11.52 -30.32 11.72
C ALA A 84 -10.90 -30.72 13.08
N ALA A 85 -10.80 -29.81 14.05
CA ALA A 85 -10.43 -30.17 15.43
C ALA A 85 -10.74 -29.08 16.45
N SER A 86 -12.00 -28.67 16.58
CA SER A 86 -12.45 -28.12 17.87
C SER A 86 -13.94 -28.40 18.05
N LEU A 87 -14.18 -29.59 18.62
CA LEU A 87 -15.48 -30.02 19.12
C LEU A 87 -15.48 -29.71 20.63
N VAL A 88 -16.59 -29.13 21.12
CA VAL A 88 -17.06 -28.96 22.51
C VAL A 88 -17.21 -27.48 22.95
N GLY A 89 -18.47 -27.07 23.20
CA GLY A 89 -18.86 -25.90 24.01
C GLY A 89 -19.46 -24.72 23.24
N GLU A 90 -20.67 -24.81 22.67
CA GLU A 90 -21.99 -24.48 23.25
C GLU A 90 -22.44 -23.00 23.06
N ASP A 91 -23.49 -22.86 22.24
CA ASP A 91 -24.53 -21.83 22.08
C ASP A 91 -24.20 -20.32 21.95
N ALA A 92 -24.33 -19.79 20.72
CA ALA A 92 -25.25 -18.69 20.40
C ALA A 92 -25.40 -18.48 18.88
N LYS A 93 -26.63 -18.69 18.41
CA LYS A 93 -27.11 -18.61 17.02
C LYS A 93 -26.99 -17.20 16.43
N THR A 94 -26.59 -17.09 15.15
CA THR A 94 -27.49 -16.66 14.06
C THR A 94 -26.85 -16.72 12.66
N LYS A 95 -27.38 -17.64 11.84
CA LYS A 95 -27.57 -17.58 10.38
C LYS A 95 -26.33 -17.54 9.45
N PHE A 96 -25.60 -18.65 9.42
CA PHE A 96 -24.99 -19.14 8.18
C PHE A 96 -25.59 -20.52 7.86
N LEU A 97 -26.39 -20.61 6.79
CA LEU A 97 -26.48 -21.75 5.87
C LEU A 97 -27.63 -21.49 4.88
N ASN A 98 -27.29 -21.18 3.63
CA ASN A 98 -27.77 -21.95 2.48
C ASN A 98 -27.32 -21.27 1.19
N LYS A 99 -26.46 -21.94 0.44
CA LYS A 99 -26.73 -22.42 -0.94
C LYS A 99 -25.41 -22.75 -1.64
N MET A 100 -24.78 -23.84 -1.20
CA MET A 100 -23.83 -24.58 -2.06
C MET A 100 -24.70 -25.39 -3.03
N GLY A 101 -24.87 -24.87 -4.25
CA GLY A 101 -25.63 -25.48 -5.31
C GLY A 101 -24.88 -25.33 -6.62
N GLN A 102 -23.99 -26.29 -6.89
CA GLN A 102 -23.80 -26.88 -8.21
C GLN A 102 -23.63 -25.90 -9.38
N LEU A 103 -22.39 -25.47 -9.64
CA LEU A 103 -22.00 -24.96 -10.96
C LEU A 103 -20.87 -25.83 -11.53
N THR A 104 -21.22 -27.04 -11.92
CA THR A 104 -20.40 -27.87 -12.80
C THR A 104 -20.82 -27.61 -14.24
N THR A 105 -19.83 -27.25 -15.06
CA THR A 105 -19.77 -27.41 -16.53
C THR A 105 -20.85 -26.69 -17.36
N SER A 106 -20.43 -25.70 -18.14
CA SER A 106 -20.68 -25.68 -19.59
C SER A 106 -19.90 -24.52 -20.22
N GLY A 107 -18.92 -24.86 -21.05
CA GLY A 107 -18.30 -23.93 -21.97
C GLY A 107 -19.33 -23.48 -23.02
N ALA A 108 -19.45 -22.17 -23.22
CA ALA A 108 -20.20 -21.59 -24.32
C ALA A 108 -19.46 -20.35 -24.84
N MET A 109 -18.54 -20.62 -25.76
CA MET A 109 -18.30 -19.89 -27.01
C MET A 109 -18.02 -18.38 -26.95
N LEU A 110 -16.73 -18.02 -26.90
CA LEU A 110 -16.21 -16.80 -27.51
C LEU A 110 -16.15 -16.97 -29.03
N ALA A 111 -17.17 -16.50 -29.75
CA ALA A 111 -17.08 -16.32 -31.21
C ALA A 111 -18.10 -15.27 -31.66
N ASN A 112 -17.69 -13.99 -31.73
CA ASN A 112 -18.17 -13.01 -32.74
C ASN A 112 -17.64 -11.57 -32.51
N VAL A 113 -16.31 -11.36 -32.52
CA VAL A 113 -15.75 -9.99 -32.59
C VAL A 113 -14.62 -9.90 -33.63
N PHE A 114 -14.71 -10.61 -34.76
CA PHE A 114 -13.82 -10.33 -35.90
C PHE A 114 -14.45 -10.84 -37.19
N GLN A 115 -15.37 -10.09 -37.81
CA GLN A 115 -15.53 -10.10 -39.27
C GLN A 115 -15.96 -8.72 -39.81
N ARG A 116 -14.98 -8.08 -40.47
CA ARG A 116 -15.02 -7.17 -41.64
C ARG A 116 -16.17 -6.16 -41.79
N LYS A 117 -15.79 -4.88 -41.93
CA LYS A 117 -16.53 -3.91 -42.74
C LYS A 117 -15.86 -3.77 -44.12
N LYS A 118 -16.67 -3.90 -45.18
CA LYS A 118 -16.37 -3.46 -46.55
C LYS A 118 -16.25 -1.93 -46.62
#